data_AF-A0A0W1L376-F1
#
_entry.id   AF-A0A0W1L376-F1
#
_cell.length_a   1.000
_cell.length_b   1.000
_cell.length_c   1.000
_cell.angle_alpha   90.00
_cell.angle_beta   90.00
_cell.angle_gamma   90.00
#
_symmetry.space_group_name_H-M   'P 1'
#
loop_
_entity.id
_entity.type
_entity.pdbx_description
1 polymer ?
#
loop_
_entity_poly.entity_id
_entity_poly.type
_entity_poly.pdbx_seq_one_letter_code
_entity_poly.pdbx_strand_id
1 'polypeptide(L)'
;MEKVTGIKSVDFKVKAVGHGVVNWNGPTTLTGDSGKTVDNHTLPKLRGYTNLTGKIKDETGYKYKKEATDIDFKKTPLYISQNCIRHHLFKEQSFDLHFAGEKNLEKVLASITGLIRGYVVPSSQCKRTSPLLIEDFVDQLGNGNFEQFGQAGERDNSSFFSKTTFGDTEYLSYGSISIEQLQFISLDKKFDRASMIIKEGQGEEVATTVQNFIKQLNPSLNPVATFHSNYVRKGTIFEEGECGILLNDDAIKAIIEHTLARIADLSIRQAKGYMYVDEITIDYNDSHKMMRIKRDESDIVTEPQSQFAQYFYAK
;
A
#
# COMPACT_ATOMS: atom_id res chain seq x y z
N MET A 1 18.02 -21.72 -20.61
CA MET A 1 17.59 -20.48 -19.92
C MET A 1 18.20 -20.46 -18.54
N GLU A 2 18.95 -19.41 -18.23
CA GLU A 2 19.55 -19.24 -16.91
C GLU A 2 18.49 -18.86 -15.87
N LYS A 3 18.65 -19.36 -14.65
CA LYS A 3 17.76 -19.00 -13.53
C LYS A 3 18.04 -17.57 -13.09
N VAL A 4 17.00 -16.83 -12.73
CA VAL A 4 17.15 -15.50 -12.11
C VAL A 4 17.67 -15.66 -10.68
N THR A 5 18.83 -15.06 -10.41
CA THR A 5 19.51 -15.03 -9.10
C THR A 5 19.57 -13.60 -8.56
N GLY A 6 19.94 -13.43 -7.29
CA GLY A 6 19.99 -12.14 -6.60
C GLY A 6 18.75 -11.85 -5.76
N ILE A 7 18.68 -10.64 -5.18
CA ILE A 7 17.58 -10.19 -4.33
C ILE A 7 16.32 -10.01 -5.19
N LYS A 8 15.26 -10.75 -4.84
CA LYS A 8 13.99 -10.80 -5.60
C LYS A 8 12.93 -9.86 -5.03
N SER A 9 12.94 -9.69 -3.71
CA SER A 9 12.09 -8.72 -3.01
C SER A 9 12.81 -8.15 -1.80
N VAL A 10 12.39 -6.95 -1.39
CA VAL A 10 12.76 -6.40 -0.08
C VAL A 10 11.52 -6.45 0.78
N ASP A 11 11.49 -7.43 1.67
CA ASP A 11 10.39 -7.67 2.59
C ASP A 11 10.65 -6.85 3.87
N PHE A 12 9.59 -6.43 4.57
CA PHE A 12 9.74 -5.67 5.80
C PHE A 12 8.58 -5.94 6.77
N LYS A 13 8.88 -5.80 8.06
CA LYS A 13 7.94 -5.84 9.18
C LYS A 13 7.90 -4.44 9.79
N VAL A 14 6.70 -3.93 10.03
CA VAL A 14 6.47 -2.60 10.62
C VAL A 14 5.76 -2.77 11.95
N LYS A 15 6.33 -2.17 13.00
CA LYS A 15 5.67 -1.94 14.27
C LYS A 15 5.31 -0.46 14.36
N ALA A 16 4.07 -0.15 14.70
CA ALA A 16 3.60 1.21 14.88
C ALA A 16 2.80 1.35 16.17
N VAL A 17 2.81 2.52 16.77
CA VAL A 17 2.07 2.82 18.00
C VAL A 17 1.18 4.03 17.80
N GLY A 18 0.11 4.13 18.59
CA GLY A 18 -0.85 5.21 18.44
C GLY A 18 -1.88 5.28 19.56
N HIS A 19 -2.85 6.16 19.34
CA HIS A 19 -4.00 6.32 20.22
C HIS A 19 -5.23 6.71 19.41
N GLY A 20 -6.36 6.07 19.68
CA GLY A 20 -7.61 6.32 18.97
C GLY A 20 -7.69 5.68 17.59
N VAL A 21 -8.88 5.75 17.00
CA VAL A 21 -9.13 5.23 15.65
C VAL A 21 -8.78 6.29 14.62
N VAL A 22 -7.80 6.00 13.76
CA VAL A 22 -7.43 6.86 12.62
C VAL A 22 -8.16 6.54 11.32
N ASN A 23 -8.66 5.30 11.15
CA ASN A 23 -9.36 4.85 9.94
C ASN A 23 -10.71 4.21 10.27
N TRP A 24 -11.78 4.99 10.08
CA TRP A 24 -13.16 4.57 10.31
C TRP A 24 -13.74 3.79 9.12
N ASN A 25 -14.72 2.92 9.40
CA ASN A 25 -15.51 2.24 8.36
C ASN A 25 -16.75 3.06 8.01
N GLY A 26 -17.55 3.43 9.02
CA GLY A 26 -18.75 4.23 8.84
C GLY A 26 -19.90 3.83 9.78
N PRO A 27 -21.06 4.50 9.65
CA PRO A 27 -22.27 4.14 10.38
C PRO A 27 -22.71 2.72 10.02
N THR A 28 -23.06 1.93 11.04
CA THR A 28 -23.49 0.53 10.88
C THR A 28 -24.76 0.31 11.69
N THR A 29 -25.78 -0.25 11.03
CA THR A 29 -27.02 -0.65 11.70
C THR A 29 -26.76 -1.83 12.64
N LEU A 30 -27.05 -1.63 13.92
CA LEU A 30 -26.85 -2.57 15.03
C LEU A 30 -28.09 -2.59 15.93
N THR A 31 -28.10 -3.50 16.89
CA THR A 31 -29.11 -3.53 17.95
C THR A 31 -28.54 -2.84 19.20
N GLY A 32 -29.30 -1.94 19.82
CA GLY A 32 -28.95 -1.38 21.13
C GLY A 32 -29.48 -2.25 22.27
N ASP A 33 -29.09 -1.94 23.51
CA ASP A 33 -29.40 -2.72 24.71
C ASP A 33 -30.91 -2.97 24.96
N SER A 34 -31.78 -2.13 24.39
CA SER A 34 -33.24 -2.28 24.47
C SER A 34 -33.82 -3.24 23.42
N GLY A 35 -32.98 -3.93 22.64
CA GLY A 35 -33.41 -4.77 21.52
C GLY A 35 -33.88 -3.98 20.29
N LYS A 36 -33.79 -2.65 20.33
CA LYS A 36 -34.15 -1.76 19.22
C LYS A 36 -32.96 -1.50 18.30
N THR A 37 -33.23 -1.37 17.02
CA THR A 37 -32.25 -1.00 16.01
C THR A 37 -31.71 0.42 16.25
N VAL A 38 -30.40 0.60 16.11
CA VAL A 38 -29.70 1.88 16.10
C VAL A 38 -28.91 2.01 14.80
N ASP A 39 -29.07 3.14 14.11
CA ASP A 39 -28.51 3.36 12.76
C ASP A 39 -27.33 4.34 12.76
N ASN A 40 -27.13 5.08 13.86
CA ASN A 40 -26.11 6.12 13.99
C ASN A 40 -24.90 5.68 14.84
N HIS A 41 -24.67 4.37 14.97
CA HIS A 41 -23.47 3.85 15.61
C HIS A 41 -22.33 3.71 14.58
N THR A 42 -21.21 4.40 14.78
CA THR A 42 -20.08 4.33 13.85
C THR A 42 -19.07 3.27 14.29
N LEU A 43 -18.79 2.31 13.41
CA LEU A 43 -17.74 1.32 13.65
C LEU A 43 -16.42 1.69 12.97
N PRO A 44 -15.28 1.37 13.60
CA PRO A 44 -13.99 1.39 12.93
C PRO A 44 -13.86 0.19 11.98
N LYS A 45 -12.75 0.10 11.25
CA LYS A 45 -12.46 -1.08 10.44
C LYS A 45 -12.02 -2.24 11.33
N LEU A 46 -12.85 -3.27 11.40
CA LEU A 46 -12.60 -4.50 12.16
C LEU A 46 -12.42 -5.67 11.19
N ARG A 47 -11.31 -6.40 11.31
CA ARG A 47 -10.99 -7.52 10.39
C ARG A 47 -12.03 -8.62 10.54
N GLY A 48 -12.64 -9.05 9.43
CA GLY A 48 -13.57 -10.19 9.45
C GLY A 48 -14.87 -9.94 10.23
N TYR A 49 -15.15 -8.70 10.62
CA TYR A 49 -16.37 -8.36 11.34
C TYR A 49 -17.61 -8.43 10.43
N THR A 50 -18.69 -8.94 10.99
CA THR A 50 -20.04 -8.89 10.41
C THR A 50 -21.00 -8.39 11.48
N ASN A 51 -21.91 -7.49 11.09
CA ASN A 51 -22.96 -6.98 11.97
C ASN A 51 -24.16 -7.93 12.08
N LEU A 52 -24.10 -9.12 11.49
CA LEU A 52 -25.16 -10.13 11.53
C LEU A 52 -24.85 -11.21 12.58
N THR A 53 -25.88 -11.67 13.27
CA THR A 53 -25.76 -12.79 14.25
C THR A 53 -25.79 -14.17 13.59
N GLY A 54 -26.21 -14.25 12.31
CA GLY A 54 -26.48 -15.50 11.60
C GLY A 54 -27.90 -16.05 11.79
N LYS A 55 -28.70 -15.49 12.71
CA LYS A 55 -30.11 -15.85 12.87
C LYS A 55 -30.97 -15.18 11.80
N ILE A 56 -31.95 -15.92 11.28
CA ILE A 56 -32.93 -15.46 10.28
C ILE A 56 -34.33 -15.71 10.84
N LYS A 57 -35.25 -14.76 10.66
CA LYS A 57 -36.67 -14.96 10.98
C LYS A 57 -37.37 -15.65 9.81
N ASP A 58 -37.79 -16.90 10.00
CA ASP A 58 -38.30 -17.80 8.94
C ASP A 58 -39.40 -17.17 8.07
N GLU A 59 -40.33 -16.42 8.67
CA GLU A 59 -41.48 -15.83 7.95
C GLU A 59 -41.13 -14.61 7.10
N THR A 60 -40.08 -13.88 7.45
CA THR A 60 -39.78 -12.55 6.86
C THR A 60 -38.43 -12.49 6.16
N GLY A 61 -37.58 -13.50 6.34
CA GLY A 61 -36.19 -13.48 5.91
C GLY A 61 -35.33 -12.44 6.64
N TYR A 62 -35.84 -11.79 7.70
CA TYR A 62 -35.12 -10.76 8.43
C TYR A 62 -33.88 -11.35 9.11
N LYS A 63 -32.71 -10.76 8.82
CA LYS A 63 -31.42 -11.15 9.40
C LYS A 63 -31.13 -10.31 10.64
N TYR A 64 -31.03 -10.98 11.79
CA TYR A 64 -30.81 -10.31 13.07
C TYR A 64 -29.43 -9.64 13.14
N LYS A 65 -29.41 -8.40 13.65
CA LYS A 65 -28.20 -7.61 13.85
C LYS A 65 -27.59 -7.88 15.22
N LYS A 66 -26.27 -7.82 15.29
CA LYS A 66 -25.52 -7.90 16.55
C LYS A 66 -25.78 -6.68 17.41
N GLU A 67 -25.56 -6.83 18.70
CA GLU A 67 -25.53 -5.71 19.63
C GLU A 67 -24.30 -4.83 19.38
N ALA A 68 -24.41 -3.52 19.65
CA ALA A 68 -23.30 -2.59 19.45
C ALA A 68 -22.06 -2.91 20.32
N THR A 69 -22.27 -3.62 21.42
CA THR A 69 -21.26 -4.07 22.38
C THR A 69 -20.75 -5.50 22.11
N ASP A 70 -21.40 -6.27 21.21
CA ASP A 70 -21.01 -7.65 20.84
C ASP A 70 -19.86 -7.66 19.83
N ILE A 71 -18.66 -7.34 20.32
CA ILE A 71 -17.44 -7.31 19.53
C ILE A 71 -16.29 -7.96 20.32
N ASP A 72 -15.65 -8.95 19.71
CA ASP A 72 -14.45 -9.60 20.22
C ASP A 72 -13.24 -9.09 19.44
N PHE A 73 -12.50 -8.13 20.01
CA PHE A 73 -11.34 -7.50 19.36
C PHE A 73 -10.15 -8.44 19.16
N LYS A 74 -10.14 -9.64 19.78
CA LYS A 74 -9.11 -10.65 19.48
C LYS A 74 -9.43 -11.42 18.20
N LYS A 75 -10.72 -11.67 17.94
CA LYS A 75 -11.18 -12.36 16.71
C LYS A 75 -11.34 -11.41 15.54
N THR A 76 -11.83 -10.20 15.80
CA THR A 76 -12.04 -9.17 14.79
C THR A 76 -11.30 -7.89 15.19
N PRO A 77 -9.95 -7.90 15.15
CA PRO A 77 -9.14 -6.77 15.59
C PRO A 77 -9.35 -5.52 14.75
N LEU A 78 -9.10 -4.37 15.37
CA LEU A 78 -8.96 -3.10 14.68
C LEU A 78 -7.84 -3.21 13.65
N TYR A 79 -8.04 -2.60 12.49
CA TYR A 79 -6.95 -2.41 11.54
C TYR A 79 -7.03 -1.09 10.79
N ILE A 80 -5.88 -0.58 10.36
CA ILE A 80 -5.80 0.51 9.39
C ILE A 80 -5.64 -0.12 8.01
N SER A 81 -6.54 0.24 7.09
CA SER A 81 -6.51 -0.35 5.75
C SER A 81 -5.28 0.09 4.96
N GLN A 82 -4.74 -0.80 4.12
CA GLN A 82 -3.65 -0.51 3.20
C GLN A 82 -3.91 0.75 2.35
N ASN A 83 -5.17 1.01 1.97
CA ASN A 83 -5.53 2.22 1.22
C ASN A 83 -5.29 3.50 2.04
N CYS A 84 -5.59 3.48 3.34
CA CYS A 84 -5.34 4.61 4.22
C CYS A 84 -3.83 4.81 4.43
N ILE A 85 -3.08 3.73 4.65
CA ILE A 85 -1.62 3.76 4.77
C ILE A 85 -0.98 4.36 3.51
N ARG A 86 -1.34 3.85 2.34
CA ARG A 86 -0.84 4.35 1.04
C ARG A 86 -1.21 5.80 0.81
N HIS A 87 -2.42 6.22 1.17
CA HIS A 87 -2.81 7.63 1.05
C HIS A 87 -1.88 8.54 1.86
N HIS A 88 -1.55 8.18 3.11
CA HIS A 88 -0.67 8.99 3.95
C HIS A 88 0.81 8.90 3.56
N LEU A 89 1.29 7.75 3.07
CA LEU A 89 2.66 7.61 2.54
C LEU A 89 2.94 8.53 1.33
N PHE A 90 1.91 8.81 0.53
CA PHE A 90 2.00 9.64 -0.67
C PHE A 90 1.11 10.88 -0.58
N LYS A 91 0.90 11.39 0.64
CA LYS A 91 -0.07 12.46 0.91
C LYS A 91 0.25 13.75 0.14
N GLU A 92 1.53 14.07 -0.05
CA GLU A 92 1.95 15.26 -0.79
C GLU A 92 1.42 15.28 -2.23
N GLN A 93 1.20 14.10 -2.82
CA GLN A 93 0.82 13.91 -4.23
C GLN A 93 -0.58 13.27 -4.34
N SER A 94 -1.45 13.47 -3.35
CA SER A 94 -2.77 12.83 -3.35
C SER A 94 -3.66 13.28 -4.50
N PHE A 95 -3.48 14.52 -4.99
CA PHE A 95 -4.33 15.13 -6.02
C PHE A 95 -3.68 15.25 -7.40
N ASP A 96 -2.36 15.10 -7.52
CA ASP A 96 -1.62 15.31 -8.77
C ASP A 96 -2.10 14.39 -9.90
N LEU A 97 -2.49 13.16 -9.56
CA LEU A 97 -2.97 12.17 -10.53
C LEU A 97 -4.26 12.60 -11.25
N HIS A 98 -5.08 13.49 -10.67
CA HIS A 98 -6.26 14.02 -11.35
C HIS A 98 -5.92 14.96 -12.51
N PHE A 99 -4.73 15.54 -12.48
CA PHE A 99 -4.22 16.44 -13.52
C PHE A 99 -3.30 15.72 -14.52
N ALA A 100 -3.09 14.41 -14.34
CA ALA A 100 -2.29 13.60 -15.24
C ALA A 100 -3.02 13.39 -16.57
N GLY A 101 -2.34 13.72 -17.66
CA GLY A 101 -2.76 13.50 -19.03
C GLY A 101 -1.56 13.22 -19.93
N GLU A 102 -1.80 12.98 -21.21
CA GLU A 102 -0.75 12.54 -22.14
C GLU A 102 0.46 13.48 -22.19
N LYS A 103 0.24 14.79 -22.08
CA LYS A 103 1.31 15.80 -22.20
C LYS A 103 2.22 15.93 -20.98
N ASN A 104 1.79 15.50 -19.80
CA ASN A 104 2.52 15.70 -18.54
C ASN A 104 2.80 14.39 -17.79
N LEU A 105 2.50 13.25 -18.41
CA LEU A 105 2.65 11.92 -17.80
C LEU A 105 4.11 11.57 -17.49
N GLU A 106 5.07 12.15 -18.21
CA GLU A 106 6.50 12.03 -17.93
C GLU A 106 6.84 12.52 -16.51
N LYS A 107 6.25 13.63 -16.07
CA LYS A 107 6.46 14.16 -14.70
C LYS A 107 5.87 13.25 -13.64
N VAL A 108 4.76 12.59 -13.95
CA VAL A 108 4.16 11.59 -13.05
C VAL A 108 5.06 10.38 -12.96
N LEU A 109 5.61 9.90 -14.09
CA LEU A 109 6.49 8.74 -14.13
C LEU A 109 7.79 8.98 -13.35
N ALA A 110 8.43 10.14 -13.53
CA ALA A 110 9.62 10.56 -12.78
C ALA A 110 9.26 11.16 -11.41
N SER A 111 8.47 10.42 -10.62
CA SER A 111 8.10 10.80 -9.26
C SER A 111 7.96 9.56 -8.37
N ILE A 112 7.91 9.76 -7.04
CA ILE A 112 7.67 8.66 -6.11
C ILE A 112 6.30 7.99 -6.34
N THR A 113 5.29 8.77 -6.75
CA THR A 113 4.00 8.23 -7.15
C THR A 113 4.12 7.33 -8.38
N GLY A 114 4.87 7.76 -9.39
CA GLY A 114 5.12 6.99 -10.61
C GLY A 114 5.88 5.69 -10.35
N LEU A 115 6.96 5.77 -9.59
CA LEU A 115 7.89 4.65 -9.40
C LEU A 115 7.41 3.64 -8.35
N ILE A 116 6.73 4.09 -7.28
CA ILE A 116 6.33 3.24 -6.14
C ILE A 116 4.82 3.12 -5.98
N ARG A 117 4.07 4.23 -5.94
CA ARG A 117 2.62 4.17 -5.64
C ARG A 117 1.82 3.47 -6.74
N GLY A 118 2.29 3.57 -7.98
CA GLY A 118 1.52 3.17 -9.15
C GLY A 118 0.42 4.16 -9.48
N TYR A 119 -0.07 4.09 -10.71
CA TYR A 119 -1.08 5.01 -11.22
C TYR A 119 -1.88 4.38 -12.36
N VAL A 120 -3.03 4.99 -12.64
CA VAL A 120 -3.87 4.71 -13.80
C VAL A 120 -4.33 6.05 -14.35
N VAL A 121 -4.19 6.26 -15.66
CA VAL A 121 -4.70 7.43 -16.38
C VAL A 121 -5.99 7.03 -17.09
N PRO A 122 -7.17 7.51 -16.66
CA PRO A 122 -8.44 7.04 -17.20
C PRO A 122 -8.60 7.30 -18.71
N SER A 123 -8.09 8.42 -19.21
CA SER A 123 -8.26 8.83 -20.61
C SER A 123 -7.41 8.02 -21.59
N SER A 124 -6.15 7.73 -21.25
CA SER A 124 -5.21 7.02 -22.13
C SER A 124 -5.06 5.54 -21.81
N GLN A 125 -5.68 5.07 -20.72
CA GLN A 125 -5.52 3.73 -20.14
C GLN A 125 -4.07 3.36 -19.77
N CYS A 126 -3.16 4.34 -19.77
CA CYS A 126 -1.79 4.15 -19.30
C CYS A 126 -1.81 3.81 -17.81
N LYS A 127 -1.00 2.83 -17.41
CA LYS A 127 -0.98 2.36 -16.03
C LYS A 127 0.38 1.83 -15.65
N ARG A 128 0.68 1.91 -14.36
CA ARG A 128 1.85 1.29 -13.76
C ARG A 128 1.45 0.63 -12.45
N THR A 129 1.69 -0.68 -12.37
CA THR A 129 1.47 -1.46 -11.15
C THR A 129 2.43 -1.00 -10.07
N SER A 130 1.94 -0.85 -8.84
CA SER A 130 2.79 -0.55 -7.69
C SER A 130 3.69 -1.74 -7.36
N PRO A 131 5.02 -1.56 -7.28
CA PRO A 131 5.91 -2.59 -6.76
C PRO A 131 5.79 -2.78 -5.24
N LEU A 132 5.11 -1.88 -4.53
CA LEU A 132 4.97 -1.88 -3.07
C LEU A 132 3.67 -2.57 -2.65
N LEU A 133 3.81 -3.70 -1.98
CA LEU A 133 2.75 -4.38 -1.26
C LEU A 133 2.84 -4.02 0.22
N ILE A 134 1.71 -3.65 0.82
CA ILE A 134 1.59 -3.42 2.28
C ILE A 134 0.34 -4.13 2.76
N GLU A 135 0.48 -4.97 3.77
CA GLU A 135 -0.64 -5.55 4.51
C GLU A 135 -1.32 -4.48 5.36
N ASP A 136 -2.52 -4.81 5.82
CA ASP A 136 -3.22 -3.97 6.77
C ASP A 136 -2.47 -3.91 8.11
N PHE A 137 -2.50 -2.74 8.76
CA PHE A 137 -1.88 -2.55 10.07
C PHE A 137 -2.85 -3.03 11.13
N VAL A 138 -2.60 -4.21 11.69
CA VAL A 138 -3.54 -4.89 12.60
C VAL A 138 -3.15 -4.57 14.04
N ASP A 139 -4.11 -4.09 14.82
CA ASP A 139 -3.93 -3.81 16.24
C ASP A 139 -3.69 -5.09 17.04
N GLN A 140 -2.77 -5.03 18.00
CA GLN A 140 -2.36 -6.12 18.87
C GLN A 140 -2.96 -6.01 20.28
N LEU A 141 -3.38 -4.79 20.69
CA LEU A 141 -3.80 -4.54 22.07
C LEU A 141 -5.30 -4.81 22.28
N GLY A 142 -6.15 -4.41 21.33
CA GLY A 142 -7.59 -4.62 21.40
C GLY A 142 -8.29 -3.76 22.47
N ASN A 143 -7.75 -2.59 22.78
CA ASN A 143 -8.27 -1.65 23.79
C ASN A 143 -9.51 -0.87 23.28
N GLY A 144 -10.47 -1.58 22.71
CA GLY A 144 -11.69 -1.02 22.18
C GLY A 144 -12.84 -1.05 23.18
N ASN A 145 -13.75 -0.08 23.09
CA ASN A 145 -14.99 -0.07 23.86
C ASN A 145 -16.11 0.66 23.12
N PHE A 146 -17.35 0.42 23.53
CA PHE A 146 -18.48 1.26 23.16
C PHE A 146 -18.36 2.61 23.87
N GLU A 147 -18.54 3.71 23.15
CA GLU A 147 -18.56 5.06 23.70
C GLU A 147 -19.77 5.84 23.20
N GLN A 148 -20.50 6.41 24.15
CA GLN A 148 -21.68 7.24 23.89
C GLN A 148 -21.27 8.71 23.84
N PHE A 149 -21.71 9.41 22.81
CA PHE A 149 -21.51 10.84 22.62
C PHE A 149 -22.85 11.57 22.62
N GLY A 150 -22.78 12.88 22.86
CA GLY A 150 -23.93 13.78 22.79
C GLY A 150 -23.54 15.15 22.26
N GLN A 151 -24.53 15.87 21.73
CA GLN A 151 -24.42 17.28 21.40
C GLN A 151 -24.80 18.15 22.61
N ALA A 152 -24.08 19.25 22.82
CA ALA A 152 -24.45 20.24 23.83
C ALA A 152 -25.53 21.18 23.26
N GLY A 153 -26.56 21.50 24.05
CA GLY A 153 -27.65 22.41 23.65
C GLY A 153 -29.01 21.73 23.57
N GLU A 154 -29.84 22.14 22.61
CA GLU A 154 -31.17 21.58 22.39
C GLU A 154 -31.10 20.08 22.09
N ARG A 155 -31.92 19.30 22.80
CA ARG A 155 -31.96 17.85 22.68
C ARG A 155 -33.08 17.45 21.73
N ASP A 156 -32.69 16.81 20.64
CA ASP A 156 -33.57 16.11 19.72
C ASP A 156 -33.21 14.62 19.63
N ASN A 157 -33.95 13.86 18.81
CA ASN A 157 -33.72 12.43 18.62
C ASN A 157 -32.38 12.10 17.93
N SER A 158 -31.68 13.09 17.36
CA SER A 158 -30.40 12.92 16.66
C SER A 158 -29.19 13.40 17.47
N SER A 159 -29.44 14.01 18.62
CA SER A 159 -28.42 14.63 19.49
C SER A 159 -27.48 13.63 20.14
N PHE A 160 -27.89 12.36 20.28
CA PHE A 160 -27.06 11.29 20.82
C PHE A 160 -26.61 10.35 19.71
N PHE A 161 -25.32 10.08 19.65
CA PHE A 161 -24.70 9.12 18.74
C PHE A 161 -23.64 8.32 19.48
N SER A 162 -23.27 7.16 18.96
CA SER A 162 -22.28 6.30 19.60
C SER A 162 -21.26 5.80 18.60
N LYS A 163 -20.09 5.38 19.11
CA LYS A 163 -19.03 4.79 18.30
C LYS A 163 -18.34 3.69 19.10
N THR A 164 -17.71 2.78 18.39
CA THR A 164 -16.69 1.91 18.99
C THR A 164 -15.34 2.62 18.88
N THR A 165 -14.83 3.11 20.00
CA THR A 165 -13.56 3.84 20.10
C THR A 165 -12.47 2.95 20.67
N PHE A 166 -11.23 3.43 20.60
CA PHE A 166 -10.04 2.72 21.06
C PHE A 166 -9.16 3.69 21.84
N GLY A 167 -8.51 3.19 22.89
CA GLY A 167 -7.44 3.89 23.61
C GLY A 167 -6.10 3.75 22.89
N ASP A 168 -5.08 3.34 23.63
CA ASP A 168 -3.75 3.05 23.08
C ASP A 168 -3.80 1.86 22.12
N THR A 169 -3.05 1.97 21.02
CA THR A 169 -3.00 0.96 19.95
C THR A 169 -1.55 0.62 19.60
N GLU A 170 -1.32 -0.65 19.25
CA GLU A 170 -0.05 -1.14 18.72
C GLU A 170 -0.35 -1.95 17.47
N TYR A 171 0.19 -1.54 16.33
CA TYR A 171 -0.06 -2.18 15.05
C TYR A 171 1.16 -2.96 14.57
N LEU A 172 0.89 -4.13 14.00
CA LEU A 172 1.86 -4.91 13.25
C LEU A 172 1.42 -5.03 11.79
N SER A 173 2.35 -4.87 10.86
CA SER A 173 2.13 -5.10 9.43
C SER A 173 3.37 -5.66 8.76
N TYR A 174 3.17 -6.29 7.61
CA TYR A 174 4.23 -6.74 6.71
C TYR A 174 4.06 -6.10 5.34
N GLY A 175 5.16 -5.94 4.62
CA GLY A 175 5.14 -5.48 3.24
C GLY A 175 6.30 -6.02 2.44
N SER A 176 6.27 -5.77 1.14
CA SER A 176 7.29 -6.23 0.20
C SER A 176 7.41 -5.25 -0.95
N ILE A 177 8.64 -4.98 -1.37
CA ILE A 177 8.95 -4.27 -2.62
C ILE A 177 9.42 -5.30 -3.65
N SER A 178 8.64 -5.45 -4.73
CA SER A 178 8.97 -6.36 -5.82
C SER A 178 10.04 -5.75 -6.74
N ILE A 179 11.20 -6.40 -6.84
CA ILE A 179 12.29 -5.93 -7.69
C ILE A 179 11.91 -5.99 -9.17
N GLU A 180 11.20 -7.04 -9.61
CA GLU A 180 10.74 -7.18 -10.98
C GLU A 180 9.85 -6.02 -11.44
N GLN A 181 8.86 -5.65 -10.61
CA GLN A 181 7.93 -4.56 -10.93
C GLN A 181 8.58 -3.19 -10.79
N LEU A 182 9.55 -3.06 -9.88
CA LEU A 182 10.26 -1.82 -9.63
C LEU A 182 11.24 -1.48 -10.77
N GLN A 183 12.09 -2.44 -11.14
CA GLN A 183 13.24 -2.20 -12.02
C GLN A 183 12.86 -1.91 -13.47
N PHE A 184 11.70 -2.38 -13.92
CA PHE A 184 11.29 -2.28 -15.31
C PHE A 184 10.09 -1.35 -15.49
N ILE A 185 10.16 -0.49 -16.50
CA ILE A 185 9.13 0.47 -16.87
C ILE A 185 8.74 0.21 -18.32
N SER A 186 7.61 -0.46 -18.52
CA SER A 186 7.06 -0.69 -19.87
C SER A 186 6.55 0.63 -20.46
N LEU A 187 6.93 0.90 -21.71
CA LEU A 187 6.48 2.02 -22.53
C LEU A 187 5.68 1.53 -23.74
N ASP A 188 5.34 0.23 -23.77
CA ASP A 188 4.70 -0.45 -24.88
C ASP A 188 3.26 -0.85 -24.56
N LYS A 189 2.39 -0.81 -25.56
CA LYS A 189 1.01 -1.30 -25.47
C LYS A 189 0.92 -2.81 -25.70
N LYS A 190 1.97 -3.47 -26.22
CA LYS A 190 1.96 -4.90 -26.60
C LYS A 190 1.39 -5.82 -25.52
N PHE A 191 1.69 -5.56 -24.25
CA PHE A 191 1.24 -6.39 -23.12
C PHE A 191 0.27 -5.66 -22.17
N ASP A 192 -0.43 -4.63 -22.66
CA ASP A 192 -1.36 -3.81 -21.85
C ASP A 192 -0.74 -3.25 -20.57
N ARG A 193 0.55 -2.87 -20.62
CA ARG A 193 1.31 -2.35 -19.47
C ARG A 193 2.02 -1.02 -19.73
N ALA A 194 1.63 -0.32 -20.78
CA ALA A 194 2.17 0.99 -21.15
C ALA A 194 2.05 1.96 -19.96
N SER A 195 3.20 2.35 -19.40
CA SER A 195 3.30 3.38 -18.35
C SER A 195 3.02 4.75 -18.94
N MET A 196 3.44 4.99 -20.18
CA MET A 196 3.10 6.14 -20.99
C MET A 196 3.24 5.80 -22.47
N ILE A 197 2.57 6.57 -23.33
CA ILE A 197 2.70 6.43 -24.79
C ILE A 197 3.83 7.35 -25.25
N ILE A 198 4.82 6.78 -25.92
CA ILE A 198 5.98 7.51 -26.43
C ILE A 198 5.97 7.61 -27.96
N LYS A 199 6.62 8.65 -28.47
CA LYS A 199 7.02 8.76 -29.88
C LYS A 199 8.43 8.22 -30.09
N GLU A 200 8.82 8.00 -31.34
CA GLU A 200 10.19 7.64 -31.69
C GLU A 200 11.17 8.72 -31.19
N GLY A 201 12.28 8.31 -30.58
CA GLY A 201 13.26 9.19 -29.94
C GLY A 201 12.93 9.64 -28.51
N GLN A 202 11.65 9.62 -28.11
CA GLN A 202 11.23 10.10 -26.77
C GLN A 202 11.65 9.16 -25.62
N GLY A 203 11.95 7.89 -25.91
CA GLY A 203 12.32 6.91 -24.89
C GLY A 203 13.57 7.28 -24.08
N GLU A 204 14.59 7.84 -24.75
CA GLU A 204 15.84 8.27 -24.10
C GLU A 204 15.65 9.52 -23.24
N GLU A 205 14.79 10.45 -23.68
CA GLU A 205 14.42 11.64 -22.91
C GLU A 205 13.74 11.25 -21.60
N VAL A 206 12.74 10.35 -21.68
CA VAL A 206 12.04 9.84 -20.50
C VAL A 206 13.00 9.12 -19.55
N ALA A 207 13.91 8.30 -20.08
CA ALA A 207 14.92 7.60 -19.28
C ALA A 207 15.83 8.59 -18.54
N THR A 208 16.26 9.67 -19.21
CA THR A 208 17.06 10.74 -18.61
C THR A 208 16.30 11.45 -17.50
N THR A 209 15.02 11.77 -17.72
CA THR A 209 14.16 12.41 -16.71
C THR A 209 13.97 11.52 -15.48
N VAL A 210 13.75 10.20 -15.67
CA VAL A 210 13.67 9.22 -14.59
C VAL A 210 14.99 9.10 -13.84
N GLN A 211 16.12 9.02 -14.54
CA GLN A 211 17.46 8.94 -13.94
C GLN A 211 17.76 10.17 -13.08
N ASN A 212 17.44 11.37 -13.58
CA ASN A 212 17.65 12.62 -12.87
C ASN A 212 16.83 12.69 -11.57
N PHE A 213 15.57 12.25 -11.61
CA PHE A 213 14.75 12.16 -10.41
C PHE A 213 15.36 11.18 -9.38
N ILE A 214 15.78 10.00 -9.82
CA ILE A 214 16.37 8.99 -8.92
C ILE A 214 17.68 9.49 -8.31
N LYS A 215 18.52 10.21 -9.08
CA LYS A 215 19.76 10.84 -8.58
C LYS A 215 19.49 11.88 -7.49
N GLN A 216 18.35 12.58 -7.55
CA GLN A 216 17.95 13.53 -6.49
C GLN A 216 17.57 12.81 -5.18
N LEU A 217 17.11 11.56 -5.23
CA LEU A 217 16.78 10.78 -4.03
C LEU A 217 18.03 10.45 -3.21
N ASN A 218 19.15 10.13 -3.88
CA ASN A 218 20.44 9.90 -3.24
C ASN A 218 21.59 10.34 -4.16
N PRO A 219 22.15 11.55 -3.94
CA PRO A 219 23.23 12.08 -4.78
C PRO A 219 24.52 11.25 -4.75
N SER A 220 24.71 10.40 -3.75
CA SER A 220 25.93 9.59 -3.57
C SER A 220 25.97 8.36 -4.49
N LEU A 221 24.83 7.92 -5.03
CA LEU A 221 24.72 6.75 -5.90
C LEU A 221 24.79 7.13 -7.38
N ASN A 222 25.07 6.16 -8.26
CA ASN A 222 25.13 6.38 -9.71
C ASN A 222 23.99 5.63 -10.41
N PRO A 223 22.73 6.10 -10.25
CA PRO A 223 21.58 5.50 -10.90
C PRO A 223 21.70 5.65 -12.42
N VAL A 224 21.36 4.58 -13.13
CA VAL A 224 21.26 4.53 -14.59
C VAL A 224 19.89 3.99 -14.96
N ALA A 225 19.21 4.71 -15.84
CA ALA A 225 17.96 4.28 -16.45
C ALA A 225 18.19 4.13 -17.96
N THR A 226 18.15 2.90 -18.47
CA THR A 226 18.49 2.61 -19.87
C THR A 226 17.24 2.28 -20.65
N PHE A 227 16.94 3.11 -21.65
CA PHE A 227 15.90 2.81 -22.64
C PHE A 227 16.38 1.74 -23.62
N HIS A 228 15.49 0.82 -23.99
CA HIS A 228 15.68 -0.08 -25.12
C HIS A 228 14.35 -0.30 -25.84
N SER A 229 14.41 -0.47 -27.17
CA SER A 229 13.22 -0.74 -27.99
C SER A 229 12.64 -2.13 -27.75
N ASN A 230 13.44 -3.05 -27.21
CA ASN A 230 13.05 -4.44 -27.01
C ASN A 230 13.72 -5.04 -25.76
N TYR A 231 13.05 -4.96 -24.61
CA TYR A 231 13.43 -5.68 -23.41
C TYR A 231 12.65 -6.99 -23.31
N VAL A 232 13.38 -8.08 -23.15
CA VAL A 232 12.82 -9.43 -23.05
C VAL A 232 12.91 -9.91 -21.60
N ARG A 233 11.80 -10.47 -21.10
CA ARG A 233 11.78 -11.11 -19.78
C ARG A 233 12.55 -12.43 -19.82
N LYS A 234 13.49 -12.62 -18.88
CA LYS A 234 14.19 -13.89 -18.66
C LYS A 234 13.18 -14.99 -18.32
N GLY A 235 13.35 -16.15 -18.94
CA GLY A 235 12.48 -17.32 -18.74
C GLY A 235 11.35 -17.46 -19.76
N THR A 236 11.23 -16.54 -20.72
CA THR A 236 10.26 -16.65 -21.83
C THR A 236 10.77 -17.60 -22.92
N ILE A 237 9.84 -18.29 -23.61
CA ILE A 237 10.18 -19.28 -24.65
C ILE A 237 10.34 -18.62 -26.03
N PHE A 238 9.51 -17.60 -26.32
CA PHE A 238 9.47 -16.92 -27.62
C PHE A 238 10.32 -15.65 -27.67
N GLU A 239 10.90 -15.23 -26.54
CA GLU A 239 11.75 -14.05 -26.42
C GLU A 239 11.13 -12.76 -27.01
N GLU A 240 9.80 -12.66 -26.95
CA GLU A 240 9.05 -11.47 -27.29
C GLU A 240 9.25 -10.42 -26.20
N GLY A 241 9.76 -9.26 -26.59
CA GLY A 241 10.00 -8.14 -25.68
C GLY A 241 9.06 -6.97 -25.91
N GLU A 242 9.25 -5.95 -25.08
CA GLU A 242 8.52 -4.69 -25.11
C GLU A 242 9.49 -3.51 -24.98
N CYS A 243 9.13 -2.37 -25.56
CA CYS A 243 9.90 -1.15 -25.36
C CYS A 243 9.76 -0.66 -23.92
N GLY A 244 10.85 -0.18 -23.34
CA GLY A 244 10.83 0.21 -21.93
C GLY A 244 12.16 0.72 -21.41
N ILE A 245 12.18 0.98 -20.11
CA ILE A 245 13.34 1.45 -19.37
C ILE A 245 13.68 0.43 -18.29
N LEU A 246 14.96 0.07 -18.19
CA LEU A 246 15.48 -0.78 -17.13
C LEU A 246 16.40 0.03 -16.20
N LEU A 247 16.20 -0.13 -14.90
CA LEU A 247 16.98 0.52 -13.85
C LEU A 247 18.15 -0.38 -13.42
N ASN A 248 19.32 0.22 -13.21
CA ASN A 248 20.45 -0.49 -12.62
C ASN A 248 20.31 -0.67 -11.09
N ASP A 249 21.22 -1.42 -10.50
CA ASP A 249 21.21 -1.72 -9.06
C ASP A 249 21.24 -0.46 -8.17
N ASP A 250 22.02 0.56 -8.52
CA ASP A 250 22.09 1.82 -7.79
C ASP A 250 20.75 2.59 -7.83
N ALA A 251 20.06 2.58 -8.98
CA ALA A 251 18.75 3.18 -9.11
C ALA A 251 17.69 2.44 -8.28
N ILE A 252 17.71 1.11 -8.32
CA ILE A 252 16.84 0.26 -7.49
C ILE A 252 17.09 0.54 -6.00
N LYS A 253 18.37 0.58 -5.58
CA LYS A 253 18.79 0.86 -4.22
C LYS A 253 18.27 2.22 -3.73
N ALA A 254 18.47 3.28 -4.51
CA ALA A 254 18.03 4.63 -4.16
C ALA A 254 16.51 4.70 -3.91
N ILE A 255 15.72 4.05 -4.78
CA ILE A 255 14.26 4.05 -4.63
C ILE A 255 13.81 3.24 -3.42
N ILE A 256 14.44 2.08 -3.17
CA ILE A 256 14.13 1.23 -2.00
C ILE A 256 14.45 1.96 -0.70
N GLU A 257 15.66 2.52 -0.58
CA GLU A 257 16.08 3.28 0.62
C GLU A 257 15.14 4.45 0.89
N HIS A 258 14.79 5.23 -0.14
CA HIS A 258 13.85 6.33 0.00
C HIS A 258 12.44 5.87 0.42
N THR A 259 11.99 4.73 -0.09
CA THR A 259 10.68 4.16 0.27
C THR A 259 10.66 3.66 1.71
N LEU A 260 11.72 2.96 2.14
CA LEU A 260 11.84 2.47 3.51
C LEU A 260 11.96 3.63 4.52
N ALA A 261 12.71 4.69 4.17
CA ALA A 261 12.77 5.91 4.98
C ALA A 261 11.38 6.56 5.15
N ARG A 262 10.61 6.69 4.06
CA ARG A 262 9.22 7.19 4.12
C ARG A 262 8.30 6.32 4.98
N ILE A 263 8.51 5.00 4.99
CA ILE A 263 7.75 4.09 5.85
C ILE A 263 8.16 4.28 7.31
N ALA A 264 9.46 4.40 7.60
CA ALA A 264 9.97 4.65 8.94
C ALA A 264 9.45 5.98 9.52
N ASP A 265 9.35 7.02 8.68
CA ASP A 265 8.85 8.35 9.08
C ASP A 265 7.31 8.47 9.01
N LEU A 266 6.60 7.38 8.68
CA LEU A 266 5.15 7.43 8.49
C LEU A 266 4.46 7.80 9.82
N SER A 267 3.71 8.90 9.76
CA SER A 267 2.78 9.28 10.83
C SER A 267 1.42 9.66 10.25
N ILE A 268 0.36 9.27 10.94
CA ILE A 268 -1.02 9.54 10.56
C ILE A 268 -1.68 10.32 11.69
N ARG A 269 -2.18 11.52 11.38
CA ARG A 269 -3.06 12.29 12.27
C ARG A 269 -4.40 12.45 11.56
N GLN A 270 -5.42 11.73 12.02
CA GLN A 270 -6.73 11.70 11.37
C GLN A 270 -7.81 11.31 12.38
N ALA A 271 -9.04 11.82 12.20
CA ALA A 271 -10.21 11.46 12.99
C ALA A 271 -10.03 11.62 14.52
N LYS A 272 -9.21 12.61 14.92
CA LYS A 272 -8.81 12.89 16.32
C LYS A 272 -7.98 11.80 17.00
N GLY A 273 -7.52 10.79 16.26
CA GLY A 273 -6.49 9.85 16.69
C GLY A 273 -5.16 10.09 15.99
N TYR A 274 -4.14 9.34 16.39
CA TYR A 274 -2.85 9.33 15.73
C TYR A 274 -2.20 7.94 15.74
N MET A 275 -1.25 7.75 14.82
CA MET A 275 -0.33 6.61 14.79
C MET A 275 1.00 7.08 14.20
N TYR A 276 2.12 6.53 14.66
CA TYR A 276 3.43 6.66 14.02
C TYR A 276 4.16 5.32 14.01
N VAL A 277 5.00 5.11 13.01
CA VAL A 277 5.89 3.94 12.94
C VAL A 277 6.98 4.07 14.00
N ASP A 278 7.15 3.02 14.79
CA ASP A 278 8.09 2.93 15.90
C ASP A 278 9.36 2.16 15.49
N GLU A 279 9.16 1.03 14.80
CA GLU A 279 10.24 0.16 14.36
C GLU A 279 9.95 -0.42 12.97
N ILE A 280 11.01 -0.54 12.16
CA ILE A 280 10.99 -1.29 10.90
C ILE A 280 12.11 -2.32 10.88
N THR A 281 11.77 -3.57 10.60
CA THR A 281 12.73 -4.67 10.36
C THR A 281 12.71 -5.01 8.88
N ILE A 282 13.88 -5.11 8.25
CA ILE A 282 14.03 -5.27 6.80
C ILE A 282 14.68 -6.62 6.48
N ASP A 283 14.24 -7.25 5.39
CA ASP A 283 14.81 -8.48 4.85
C ASP A 283 15.03 -8.37 3.33
N TYR A 284 16.29 -8.36 2.90
CA TYR A 284 16.68 -8.45 1.50
C TYR A 284 16.60 -9.91 1.03
N ASN A 285 15.44 -10.30 0.50
CA ASN A 285 15.08 -11.68 0.22
C ASN A 285 15.55 -12.13 -1.18
N ASP A 286 16.56 -12.99 -1.19
CA ASP A 286 17.13 -13.66 -2.36
C ASP A 286 16.52 -15.04 -2.64
N SER A 287 15.69 -15.54 -1.71
CA SER A 287 15.01 -16.83 -1.84
C SER A 287 13.88 -16.79 -2.88
N HIS A 288 13.29 -17.93 -3.20
CA HIS A 288 12.14 -17.98 -4.14
C HIS A 288 10.80 -17.69 -3.45
N LYS A 289 10.74 -17.88 -2.12
CA LYS A 289 9.51 -17.71 -1.35
C LYS A 289 9.54 -16.35 -0.67
N MET A 290 8.68 -15.45 -1.12
CA MET A 290 8.47 -14.13 -0.51
C MET A 290 8.06 -14.26 0.97
N MET A 291 8.17 -13.17 1.72
CA MET A 291 7.81 -13.07 3.13
C MET A 291 8.58 -14.05 4.01
N ARG A 292 9.91 -14.14 3.82
CA ARG A 292 10.79 -14.93 4.70
C ARG A 292 10.71 -14.41 6.13
N ILE A 293 10.77 -13.10 6.30
CA ILE A 293 10.56 -12.41 7.58
C ILE A 293 9.26 -12.79 8.33
N LYS A 294 8.20 -13.23 7.64
CA LYS A 294 6.93 -13.59 8.28
C LYS A 294 6.89 -15.03 8.77
N ARG A 295 7.70 -15.91 8.18
CA ARG A 295 7.76 -17.35 8.54
C ARG A 295 8.89 -17.64 9.52
N ASP A 296 10.02 -16.98 9.36
CA ASP A 296 11.21 -17.18 10.17
C ASP A 296 12.04 -15.88 10.18
N GLU A 297 12.05 -15.21 11.33
CA GLU A 297 12.82 -13.98 11.53
C GLU A 297 14.33 -14.24 11.72
N SER A 298 14.75 -15.49 11.98
CA SER A 298 16.16 -15.81 12.21
C SER A 298 16.99 -15.85 10.92
N ASP A 299 16.34 -16.08 9.78
CA ASP A 299 16.97 -16.19 8.45
C ASP A 299 16.98 -14.85 7.68
N ILE A 300 16.57 -13.73 8.31
CA ILE A 300 16.52 -12.44 7.62
C ILE A 300 17.91 -11.87 7.37
N VAL A 301 17.99 -11.08 6.30
CA VAL A 301 19.22 -10.40 5.92
C VAL A 301 18.94 -8.90 5.88
N THR A 302 19.46 -8.16 6.87
CA THR A 302 19.16 -6.74 7.08
C THR A 302 19.91 -5.80 6.15
N GLU A 303 20.98 -6.27 5.50
CA GLU A 303 21.79 -5.49 4.56
C GLU A 303 21.90 -6.21 3.20
N PRO A 304 21.97 -5.49 2.08
CA PRO A 304 22.06 -6.13 0.77
C PRO A 304 23.41 -6.85 0.60
N GLN A 305 23.41 -8.17 0.75
CA GLN A 305 24.60 -9.02 0.59
C GLN A 305 24.90 -9.42 -0.86
N SER A 306 23.97 -9.18 -1.78
CA SER A 306 24.11 -9.50 -3.20
C SER A 306 23.44 -8.44 -4.09
N GLN A 307 23.66 -8.56 -5.40
CA GLN A 307 23.02 -7.71 -6.39
C GLN A 307 21.51 -7.97 -6.47
N PHE A 308 20.78 -6.98 -6.98
CA PHE A 308 19.35 -7.14 -7.25
C PHE A 308 19.13 -8.08 -8.43
N ALA A 309 18.06 -8.87 -8.36
CA ALA A 309 17.73 -9.80 -9.41
C ALA A 309 17.42 -9.07 -10.72
N GLN A 310 18.13 -9.41 -11.79
CA GLN A 310 17.92 -8.85 -13.12
C GLN A 310 16.96 -9.74 -13.92
N TYR A 311 15.72 -9.28 -14.10
CA TYR A 311 14.63 -10.04 -14.74
C TYR A 311 14.50 -9.81 -16.25
N PHE A 312 15.11 -8.74 -16.77
CA PHE A 312 15.02 -8.35 -18.17
C PHE A 312 16.41 -8.24 -18.80
N TYR A 313 16.49 -8.43 -20.12
CA TYR A 313 17.68 -8.20 -20.91
C TYR A 313 17.30 -7.53 -22.24
N ALA A 314 18.18 -6.68 -22.75
CA ALA A 314 18.01 -6.07 -24.06
C ALA A 314 18.33 -7.10 -25.16
N LYS A 315 17.51 -7.13 -26.22
CA LYS A 315 17.71 -7.97 -27.40
C LYS A 315 17.48 -7.18 -28.68
#